data_AF-A0AA39TNW4-F1
#
_entry.id   AF-A0AA39TNW4-F1
#
_cell.length_a   1.000
_cell.length_b   1.000
_cell.length_c   1.000
_cell.angle_alpha   90.00
_cell.angle_beta   90.00
_cell.angle_gamma   90.00
#
_symmetry.space_group_name_H-M   'P 1'
#
loop_
_entity.id
_entity.type
_entity.pdbx_description
1 polymer ?
#
loop_
_entity_poly.entity_id
_entity_poly.type
_entity_poly.pdbx_seq_one_letter_code
_entity_poly.pdbx_strand_id
1 'polypeptide(L)'
;MPLTKDDHVFFWKPEQPNGWAGQWYPSPFTLEINISDEIETLTFPTAEHWMMFQKALLFDDIPIARQVLLTSGLAAVKSLGRKVSNFDDDIWNRERVRIVLEGNLHKFKQNPELKEILLGTREKVLVEASPRDRIWGIGYGEKNAMNKKDQWGLNLLGQALMETRRQLRAEA
;
A
#
# COMPACT_ATOMS: atom_id res chain seq x y z
N MET A 1 12.66 23.34 -13.63
CA MET A 1 12.21 22.67 -14.87
C MET A 1 11.02 21.79 -14.54
N PRO A 2 10.00 21.65 -15.40
CA PRO A 2 8.90 20.72 -15.15
C PRO A 2 9.42 19.28 -15.13
N LEU A 3 8.86 18.44 -14.24
CA LEU A 3 9.24 17.02 -14.15
C LEU A 3 8.89 16.28 -15.44
N THR A 4 9.82 15.47 -15.92
CA THR A 4 9.73 14.63 -17.11
C THR A 4 9.40 13.18 -16.75
N LYS A 5 9.24 12.29 -17.74
CA LYS A 5 9.01 10.85 -17.49
C LYS A 5 10.13 10.23 -16.65
N ASP A 6 11.38 10.64 -16.85
CA ASP A 6 12.55 10.03 -16.20
C ASP A 6 12.66 10.38 -14.71
N ASP A 7 11.96 11.43 -14.29
CA ASP A 7 11.82 11.84 -12.88
C ASP A 7 10.80 11.00 -12.11
N HIS A 8 10.12 10.04 -12.76
CA HIS A 8 9.10 9.20 -12.16
C HIS A 8 9.50 7.72 -12.19
N VAL A 9 9.01 6.97 -11.20
CA VAL A 9 9.01 5.50 -11.19
C VAL A 9 7.56 5.06 -11.22
N PHE A 10 7.12 4.57 -12.38
CA PHE A 10 5.78 4.03 -12.55
C PHE A 10 5.74 2.56 -12.14
N PHE A 11 4.68 2.17 -11.45
CA PHE A 11 4.41 0.78 -11.06
C PHE A 11 2.91 0.49 -11.11
N TRP A 12 2.53 -0.78 -11.26
CA TRP A 12 1.13 -1.18 -11.20
C TRP A 12 0.95 -2.63 -10.75
N LYS A 13 1.23 -3.61 -11.63
CA LYS A 13 1.06 -5.03 -11.31
C LYS A 13 2.34 -5.65 -10.73
N PRO A 14 2.23 -6.66 -9.85
CA PRO A 14 3.40 -7.32 -9.28
C PRO A 14 4.36 -7.91 -10.32
N GLU A 15 3.84 -8.39 -11.45
CA GLU A 15 4.61 -9.06 -12.50
C GLU A 15 5.26 -8.07 -13.48
N GLN A 16 4.99 -6.77 -13.32
CA GLN A 16 5.52 -5.70 -14.17
C GLN A 16 6.79 -5.08 -13.55
N PRO A 17 7.60 -4.35 -14.34
CA PRO A 17 8.66 -3.53 -13.79
C PRO A 17 8.16 -2.64 -12.64
N ASN A 18 8.97 -2.55 -11.58
CA ASN A 18 8.64 -1.86 -10.33
C ASN A 18 7.42 -2.40 -9.56
N GLY A 19 6.94 -3.60 -9.89
CA GLY A 19 5.83 -4.25 -9.18
C GLY A 19 6.05 -4.35 -7.67
N TRP A 20 7.31 -4.37 -7.22
CA TRP A 20 7.73 -4.32 -5.81
C TRP A 20 7.11 -3.18 -5.00
N ALA A 21 6.74 -2.07 -5.63
CA ALA A 21 6.14 -0.91 -4.98
C ALA A 21 4.64 -1.12 -4.64
N GLY A 22 3.96 -2.04 -5.33
CA GLY A 22 2.54 -2.32 -5.13
C GLY A 22 2.22 -3.03 -3.81
N GLN A 23 1.00 -2.83 -3.31
CA GLN A 23 0.49 -3.49 -2.09
C GLN A 23 0.34 -5.03 -2.25
N TRP A 24 0.25 -5.50 -3.49
CA TRP A 24 0.06 -6.92 -3.83
C TRP A 24 1.34 -7.69 -4.10
N TYR A 25 2.48 -7.01 -4.15
CA TYR A 25 3.74 -7.69 -4.32
C TYR A 25 4.00 -8.62 -3.11
N PRO A 26 4.33 -9.91 -3.32
CA PRO A 26 4.69 -10.82 -2.24
C PRO A 26 5.91 -10.32 -1.48
N SER A 27 5.71 -9.86 -0.26
CA SER A 27 6.76 -9.29 0.59
C SER A 27 6.32 -9.45 2.04
N PRO A 28 6.43 -10.66 2.60
CA PRO A 28 5.86 -10.97 3.89
C PRO A 28 6.54 -10.17 5.01
N PHE A 29 5.78 -9.88 6.06
CA PHE A 29 6.28 -9.28 7.30
C PHE A 29 5.45 -9.74 8.48
N THR A 30 6.08 -9.81 9.65
CA THR A 30 5.49 -10.36 10.88
C THR A 30 5.47 -9.30 11.97
N LEU A 31 4.37 -9.23 12.72
CA LEU A 31 4.16 -8.24 13.79
C LEU A 31 3.42 -8.87 14.96
N GLU A 32 3.69 -8.37 16.15
CA GLU A 32 2.84 -8.58 17.32
C GLU A 32 1.71 -7.54 17.29
N ILE A 33 0.46 -8.00 17.30
CA ILE A 33 -0.72 -7.15 17.25
C ILE A 33 -1.60 -7.47 18.45
N ASN A 34 -2.06 -6.41 19.11
CA ASN A 34 -3.10 -6.55 20.13
C ASN A 34 -4.47 -6.67 19.45
N ILE A 35 -5.13 -7.81 19.66
CA ILE A 35 -6.51 -8.06 19.25
C ILE A 35 -7.32 -8.29 20.53
N SER A 36 -8.17 -7.33 20.87
CA SER A 36 -8.90 -7.29 22.14
C SER A 36 -7.96 -7.21 23.36
N ASP A 37 -7.78 -8.31 24.09
CA ASP A 37 -6.95 -8.41 25.30
C ASP A 37 -5.75 -9.34 25.10
N GLU A 38 -5.51 -9.82 23.88
CA GLU A 38 -4.46 -10.78 23.54
C GLU A 38 -3.48 -10.20 22.53
N ILE A 39 -2.19 -10.48 22.74
CA ILE A 39 -1.13 -10.18 21.76
C ILE A 39 -0.92 -11.42 20.90
N GLU A 40 -1.13 -11.29 19.59
CA GLU A 40 -0.92 -12.34 18.61
C GLU A 40 0.23 -11.96 17.66
N THR A 41 1.14 -12.91 17.40
CA THR A 41 2.16 -12.76 16.35
C THR A 41 1.55 -13.16 15.00
N LEU A 42 1.36 -12.20 14.10
CA LEU A 42 0.73 -12.38 12.81
C LEU A 42 1.69 -12.10 11.66
N THR A 43 1.66 -12.96 10.65
CA THR A 43 2.42 -12.76 9.40
C THR A 43 1.48 -12.35 8.28
N PHE A 44 1.77 -11.22 7.65
CA PHE A 44 1.03 -10.68 6.52
C PHE A 44 1.74 -11.07 5.22
N PRO A 45 1.11 -11.82 4.30
CA PRO A 45 1.74 -12.20 3.03
C PRO A 45 2.06 -11.00 2.14
N THR A 46 1.22 -9.97 2.19
CA THR A 46 1.38 -8.73 1.42
C THR A 46 0.89 -7.54 2.23
N ALA A 47 1.30 -6.33 1.85
CA ALA A 47 0.84 -5.10 2.49
C ALA A 47 -0.68 -4.86 2.30
N GLU A 48 -1.31 -5.46 1.29
CA GLU A 48 -2.78 -5.39 1.22
C GLU A 48 -3.49 -6.27 2.26
N HIS A 49 -2.92 -7.41 2.66
CA HIS A 49 -3.50 -8.18 3.77
C HIS A 49 -3.49 -7.32 5.04
N TRP A 50 -2.40 -6.60 5.30
CA TRP A 50 -2.32 -5.61 6.37
C TRP A 50 -3.38 -4.51 6.23
N MET A 51 -3.50 -3.89 5.05
CA MET A 51 -4.48 -2.82 4.83
C MET A 51 -5.92 -3.28 5.11
N MET A 52 -6.32 -4.45 4.63
CA MET A 52 -7.68 -4.97 4.85
C MET A 52 -7.89 -5.47 6.29
N PHE A 53 -6.86 -6.04 6.91
CA PHE A 53 -6.89 -6.45 8.31
C PHE A 53 -7.06 -5.24 9.24
N GLN A 54 -6.22 -4.21 9.09
CA GLN A 54 -6.32 -2.97 9.87
C GLN A 54 -7.62 -2.22 9.59
N LYS A 55 -8.12 -2.26 8.35
CA LYS A 55 -9.44 -1.71 8.02
C LYS A 55 -10.53 -2.41 8.84
N ALA A 56 -10.50 -3.73 8.94
CA ALA A 56 -11.49 -4.49 9.71
C ALA A 56 -11.39 -4.17 11.21
N LEU A 57 -10.17 -4.10 11.78
CA LEU A 57 -9.96 -3.70 13.17
C LEU A 57 -10.42 -2.27 13.46
N LEU A 58 -10.25 -1.34 12.52
CA LEU A 58 -10.71 0.05 12.67
C LEU A 58 -12.22 0.17 12.90
N PHE A 59 -13.00 -0.82 12.45
CA PHE A 59 -14.45 -0.88 12.61
C PHE A 59 -14.90 -2.04 13.50
N ASP A 60 -14.00 -2.52 14.37
CA ASP A 60 -14.24 -3.59 15.35
C ASP A 60 -14.71 -4.93 14.74
N ASP A 61 -14.40 -5.19 13.47
CA ASP A 61 -14.78 -6.42 12.75
C ASP A 61 -13.64 -7.47 12.79
N ILE A 62 -13.37 -7.96 14.01
CA ILE A 62 -12.35 -8.99 14.26
C ILE A 62 -12.57 -10.26 13.41
N PRO A 63 -13.80 -10.78 13.21
CA PRO A 63 -14.04 -11.92 12.34
C PRO A 63 -13.55 -11.69 10.89
N ILE A 64 -13.84 -10.53 10.29
CA ILE A 64 -13.34 -10.19 8.96
C ILE A 64 -11.81 -10.02 8.97
N ALA A 65 -11.25 -9.41 10.01
CA ALA A 65 -9.80 -9.27 10.15
C ALA A 65 -9.10 -10.65 10.10
N ARG A 66 -9.56 -11.61 10.93
CA ARG A 66 -9.03 -12.98 10.92
C ARG A 66 -9.24 -13.66 9.56
N GLN A 67 -10.39 -13.47 8.92
CA GLN A 67 -10.66 -14.07 7.61
C GLN A 67 -9.73 -13.54 6.52
N VAL A 68 -9.39 -12.25 6.55
CA VAL A 68 -8.43 -11.64 5.60
C VAL A 68 -7.09 -12.37 5.64
N LEU A 69 -6.56 -12.67 6.83
CA LEU A 69 -5.26 -13.35 6.99
C LEU A 69 -5.25 -14.77 6.43
N LEU A 70 -6.39 -15.47 6.50
CA LEU A 70 -6.53 -16.84 6.01
C LEU A 70 -6.85 -16.90 4.51
N THR A 71 -7.12 -15.77 3.87
CA THR A 71 -7.62 -15.72 2.50
C THR A 71 -6.49 -15.48 1.52
N SER A 72 -6.31 -16.44 0.60
CA SER A 72 -5.42 -16.26 -0.54
C SER A 72 -6.15 -15.60 -1.71
N GLY A 73 -5.42 -14.75 -2.44
CA GLY A 73 -5.87 -14.18 -3.70
C GLY A 73 -6.45 -12.77 -3.58
N LEU A 74 -5.95 -11.89 -4.44
CA LEU A 74 -6.28 -10.46 -4.56
C LEU A 74 -7.79 -10.18 -4.53
N ALA A 75 -8.56 -10.88 -5.38
CA ALA A 75 -9.99 -10.62 -5.52
C ALA A 75 -10.77 -10.95 -4.24
N ALA A 76 -10.39 -12.04 -3.55
CA ALA A 76 -11.06 -12.51 -2.35
C ALA A 76 -10.76 -11.59 -1.16
N VAL A 77 -9.49 -11.22 -0.93
CA VAL A 77 -9.07 -10.29 0.12
C VAL A 77 -9.75 -8.91 -0.06
N LYS A 78 -9.76 -8.36 -1.29
CA LYS A 78 -10.49 -7.11 -1.57
C LYS A 78 -11.98 -7.22 -1.34
N SER A 79 -12.56 -8.39 -1.60
CA SER A 79 -13.99 -8.64 -1.36
C SER A 79 -14.32 -8.60 0.13
N LEU A 80 -13.46 -9.19 0.97
CA LEU A 80 -13.60 -9.12 2.42
C LEU A 80 -13.51 -7.68 2.95
N GLY A 81 -12.59 -6.87 2.42
CA GLY A 81 -12.50 -5.46 2.77
C GLY A 81 -13.74 -4.62 2.44
N ARG A 82 -14.61 -5.09 1.54
CA ARG A 82 -15.93 -4.47 1.25
C ARG A 82 -17.06 -4.98 2.15
N LYS A 83 -16.82 -6.06 2.90
CA LYS A 83 -17.78 -6.69 3.82
C LYS A 83 -17.56 -6.28 5.27
N VAL A 84 -16.55 -5.45 5.55
CA VAL A 84 -16.29 -4.90 6.89
C VAL A 84 -17.55 -4.21 7.39
N SER A 85 -18.03 -4.68 8.55
CA SER A 85 -19.20 -4.15 9.24
C SER A 85 -18.92 -2.75 9.78
N ASN A 86 -19.97 -1.95 10.02
CA ASN A 86 -19.87 -0.60 10.60
C ASN A 86 -18.94 0.37 9.82
N PHE A 87 -18.69 0.10 8.55
CA PHE A 87 -17.81 0.91 7.72
C PHE A 87 -18.34 2.34 7.58
N ASP A 88 -17.46 3.29 7.90
CA ASP A 88 -17.68 4.72 7.73
C ASP A 88 -16.59 5.31 6.81
N ASP A 89 -17.03 5.96 5.73
CA ASP A 89 -16.12 6.51 4.72
C ASP A 89 -15.26 7.66 5.27
N ASP A 90 -15.78 8.48 6.18
CA ASP A 90 -15.05 9.63 6.71
C ASP A 90 -13.94 9.18 7.67
N ILE A 91 -14.24 8.20 8.53
CA ILE A 91 -13.25 7.54 9.38
C ILE A 91 -12.19 6.86 8.51
N TRP A 92 -12.61 6.11 7.49
CA TRP A 92 -11.65 5.44 6.59
C TRP A 92 -10.78 6.42 5.82
N ASN A 93 -11.34 7.49 5.28
CA ASN A 93 -10.61 8.52 4.54
C ASN A 93 -9.55 9.19 5.41
N ARG A 94 -9.84 9.39 6.70
CA ARG A 94 -8.89 9.94 7.68
C ARG A 94 -7.75 8.97 8.02
N GLU A 95 -8.04 7.69 8.19
CA GLU A 95 -7.06 6.71 8.70
C GLU A 95 -6.27 5.96 7.61
N ARG A 96 -6.83 5.80 6.40
CA ARG A 96 -6.28 4.91 5.36
C ARG A 96 -4.82 5.18 4.99
N VAL A 97 -4.43 6.46 4.94
CA VAL A 97 -3.06 6.85 4.55
C VAL A 97 -2.08 6.41 5.62
N ARG A 98 -2.42 6.61 6.91
CA ARG A 98 -1.62 6.14 8.05
C ARG A 98 -1.46 4.62 8.00
N ILE A 99 -2.55 3.89 7.84
CA ILE A 99 -2.54 2.42 7.78
C ILE A 99 -1.65 1.90 6.64
N VAL A 100 -1.74 2.48 5.44
CA VAL A 100 -0.90 2.05 4.31
C VAL A 100 0.57 2.45 4.49
N LEU A 101 0.84 3.60 5.09
CA LEU A 101 2.20 4.01 5.45
C LEU A 101 2.82 3.03 6.46
N GLU A 102 2.10 2.67 7.52
CA GLU A 102 2.55 1.67 8.51
C GLU A 102 2.86 0.33 7.84
N GLY A 103 1.96 -0.16 6.98
CA GLY A 103 2.17 -1.41 6.24
C GLY A 103 3.40 -1.37 5.33
N ASN A 104 3.63 -0.24 4.65
CA ASN A 104 4.83 -0.03 3.86
C ASN A 104 6.08 -0.01 4.74
N LEU A 105 6.08 0.67 5.87
CA LEU A 105 7.21 0.68 6.80
C LEU A 105 7.54 -0.74 7.27
N HIS A 106 6.56 -1.53 7.67
CA HIS A 106 6.78 -2.91 8.08
C HIS A 106 7.33 -3.78 6.94
N LYS A 107 6.73 -3.68 5.75
CA LYS A 107 7.21 -4.34 4.53
C LYS A 107 8.67 -4.03 4.26
N PHE A 108 9.04 -2.75 4.13
CA PHE A 108 10.39 -2.36 3.74
C PHE A 108 11.41 -2.52 4.89
N LYS A 109 11.01 -2.46 6.17
CA LYS A 109 11.92 -2.76 7.28
C LYS A 109 12.31 -4.23 7.34
N GLN A 110 11.37 -5.14 7.03
CA GLN A 110 11.59 -6.59 7.12
C GLN A 110 12.06 -7.23 5.80
N ASN A 111 12.10 -6.47 4.69
CA ASN A 111 12.57 -6.95 3.38
C ASN A 111 13.75 -6.06 2.90
N PRO A 112 15.00 -6.34 3.32
CA PRO A 112 16.16 -5.47 3.07
C PRO A 112 16.43 -5.16 1.59
N GLU A 113 16.30 -6.16 0.70
CA GLU A 113 16.47 -5.93 -0.74
C GLU A 113 15.46 -4.92 -1.29
N LEU A 114 14.20 -5.02 -0.86
CA LEU A 114 13.16 -4.06 -1.26
C LEU A 114 13.42 -2.67 -0.66
N LYS A 115 13.96 -2.61 0.56
CA LYS A 115 14.38 -1.36 1.21
C LYS A 115 15.41 -0.64 0.35
N GLU A 116 16.44 -1.36 -0.07
CA GLU A 116 17.51 -0.81 -0.93
C GLU A 116 16.96 -0.29 -2.25
N ILE A 117 16.07 -1.06 -2.90
CA ILE A 117 15.41 -0.63 -4.13
C ILE A 117 14.62 0.66 -3.90
N LEU A 118 13.80 0.75 -2.84
CA LEU A 118 13.03 1.95 -2.51
C LEU A 118 13.95 3.16 -2.27
N LEU A 119 15.00 3.00 -1.47
CA LEU A 119 15.96 4.06 -1.18
C LEU A 119 16.70 4.52 -2.47
N GLY A 120 17.04 3.57 -3.33
CA GLY A 120 17.68 3.76 -4.63
C GLY A 120 16.86 4.57 -5.64
N THR A 121 15.54 4.74 -5.40
CA THR A 121 14.71 5.66 -6.20
C THR A 121 15.03 7.14 -5.98
N ARG A 122 15.89 7.48 -5.00
CA ARG A 122 16.38 8.85 -4.73
C ARG A 122 15.23 9.85 -4.60
N GLU A 123 15.20 10.89 -5.41
CA GLU A 123 14.17 11.94 -5.39
C GLU A 123 13.06 11.70 -6.42
N LYS A 124 13.06 10.54 -7.11
CA LYS A 124 12.03 10.25 -8.11
C LYS A 124 10.65 10.17 -7.49
N VAL A 125 9.66 10.62 -8.25
CA VAL A 125 8.24 10.53 -7.86
C VAL A 125 7.74 9.11 -8.11
N LEU A 126 7.25 8.45 -7.07
CA LEU A 126 6.67 7.12 -7.19
C LEU A 126 5.20 7.25 -7.61
N VAL A 127 4.80 6.53 -8.65
CA VAL A 127 3.47 6.68 -9.25
C VAL A 127 2.81 5.33 -9.49
N GLU A 128 1.68 5.09 -8.82
CA GLU A 128 0.84 3.93 -9.11
C GLU A 128 0.03 4.20 -10.39
N ALA A 129 0.50 3.65 -11.51
CA ALA A 129 -0.07 3.77 -12.84
C ALA A 129 -1.23 2.78 -13.08
N SER A 130 -2.12 2.66 -12.09
CA SER A 130 -3.34 1.87 -12.20
C SER A 130 -4.34 2.58 -13.13
N PRO A 131 -4.81 1.95 -14.23
CA PRO A 131 -5.67 2.61 -15.22
C PRO A 131 -7.08 2.97 -14.75
N ARG A 132 -7.49 2.52 -13.56
CA ARG A 132 -8.87 2.70 -13.06
C ARG A 132 -8.91 3.24 -11.63
N ASP A 133 -7.86 3.05 -10.86
CA ASP A 133 -7.79 3.55 -9.49
C ASP A 133 -7.35 5.01 -9.49
N ARG A 134 -8.24 5.90 -9.04
CA ARG A 134 -8.00 7.35 -8.93
C ARG A 134 -7.73 7.81 -7.50
N ILE A 135 -7.74 6.90 -6.52
CA ILE A 135 -7.47 7.19 -5.12
C ILE A 135 -6.04 6.78 -4.79
N TRP A 136 -5.73 5.49 -4.90
CA TRP A 136 -4.39 4.99 -4.63
C TRP A 136 -3.46 5.25 -5.81
N GLY A 137 -4.00 5.20 -7.03
CA GLY A 137 -3.30 5.49 -8.27
C GLY A 137 -3.74 6.77 -8.99
N ILE A 138 -3.18 6.95 -10.19
CA ILE A 138 -3.42 8.13 -11.03
C ILE A 138 -4.60 7.97 -12.00
N GLY A 139 -5.20 6.79 -12.13
CA GLY A 139 -6.29 6.52 -13.07
C GLY A 139 -5.86 6.38 -14.53
N TYR A 140 -4.57 6.22 -14.80
CA TYR A 140 -4.02 6.02 -16.15
C TYR A 140 -2.86 5.04 -16.11
N GLY A 141 -2.74 4.21 -17.15
CA GLY A 141 -1.56 3.37 -17.36
C GLY A 141 -0.34 4.21 -17.74
N GLU A 142 0.86 3.68 -17.47
CA GLU A 142 2.15 4.38 -17.65
C GLU A 142 2.27 5.08 -18.99
N LYS A 143 1.87 4.40 -20.09
CA LYS A 143 1.96 4.94 -21.46
C LYS A 143 1.24 6.27 -21.65
N ASN A 144 0.14 6.49 -20.93
CA ASN A 144 -0.68 7.70 -21.04
C ASN A 144 -0.50 8.65 -19.84
N ALA A 145 0.26 8.26 -18.82
CA ALA A 145 0.33 8.97 -17.56
C ALA A 145 0.75 10.43 -17.75
N MET A 146 1.88 10.69 -18.42
CA MET A 146 2.39 12.04 -18.59
C MET A 146 1.51 12.93 -19.48
N ASN A 147 0.82 12.36 -20.48
CA ASN A 147 -0.12 13.08 -21.35
C ASN A 147 -1.40 13.51 -20.62
N LYS A 148 -1.65 12.94 -19.43
CA LYS A 148 -2.85 13.17 -18.62
C LYS A 148 -2.49 13.69 -17.23
N LYS A 149 -1.32 14.32 -17.07
CA LYS A 149 -0.80 14.76 -15.76
C LYS A 149 -1.78 15.62 -14.97
N ASP A 150 -2.43 16.57 -15.63
CA ASP A 150 -3.42 17.46 -14.99
C ASP A 150 -4.74 16.76 -14.62
N GLN A 151 -4.90 15.51 -15.05
CA GLN A 151 -6.08 14.68 -14.78
C GLN A 151 -5.77 13.53 -13.83
N TRP A 152 -4.58 13.48 -13.22
CA TRP A 152 -4.22 12.39 -12.31
C TRP A 152 -5.19 12.29 -11.14
N GLY A 153 -5.44 11.05 -10.72
CA GLY A 153 -5.99 10.76 -9.40
C GLY A 153 -5.03 11.17 -8.28
N LEU A 154 -5.37 10.81 -7.04
CA LEU A 154 -4.64 11.27 -5.87
C LEU A 154 -3.26 10.63 -5.73
N ASN A 155 -3.00 9.46 -6.34
CA ASN A 155 -1.73 8.73 -6.21
C ASN A 155 -1.30 8.52 -4.74
N LEU A 156 -2.26 8.24 -3.84
CA LEU A 156 -1.97 8.13 -2.40
C LEU A 156 -0.93 7.06 -2.09
N LEU A 157 -0.87 5.98 -2.88
CA LEU A 157 0.13 4.92 -2.65
C LEU A 157 1.53 5.42 -2.98
N GLY A 158 1.68 6.14 -4.09
CA GLY A 158 2.95 6.78 -4.44
C GLY A 158 3.42 7.76 -3.36
N GLN A 159 2.50 8.58 -2.83
CA GLN A 159 2.78 9.49 -1.72
C GLN A 159 3.22 8.75 -0.46
N ALA A 160 2.50 7.69 -0.06
CA ALA A 160 2.83 6.88 1.10
C ALA A 160 4.21 6.20 0.97
N LEU A 161 4.58 5.74 -0.22
CA LEU A 161 5.90 5.15 -0.47
C LEU A 161 7.03 6.18 -0.40
N MET A 162 6.81 7.40 -0.91
CA MET A 162 7.80 8.47 -0.81
C MET A 162 8.00 8.91 0.65
N GLU A 163 6.92 8.94 1.44
CA GLU A 163 7.01 9.18 2.88
C GLU A 163 7.72 8.03 3.61
N THR A 164 7.41 6.78 3.26
CA THR A 164 8.13 5.60 3.76
C THR A 164 9.63 5.72 3.49
N ARG A 165 10.01 6.08 2.25
CA ARG A 165 11.39 6.32 1.85
C ARG A 165 12.05 7.41 2.69
N ARG A 166 11.35 8.51 2.95
CA ARG A 166 11.84 9.61 3.79
C ARG A 166 12.14 9.14 5.22
N GLN A 167 11.22 8.40 5.84
CA GLN A 167 11.40 7.90 7.21
C GLN A 167 12.54 6.88 7.30
N LEU A 168 12.61 5.93 6.37
CA LEU A 168 13.68 4.92 6.36
C LEU A 168 15.08 5.50 6.14
N ARG A 169 15.20 6.66 5.48
CA ARG A 169 16.47 7.40 5.38
C ARG A 169 16.87 8.08 6.68
N ALA A 170 15.91 8.55 7.47
CA ALA A 170 16.18 9.23 8.73
C ALA A 170 16.60 8.26 9.85
N GLU A 171 16.27 6.98 9.71
CA GLU A 171 16.67 5.91 10.63
C GLU A 171 18.05 5.30 10.33
N ALA A 172 18.66 5.66 9.19
CA ALA A 172 19.96 5.15 8.74
C ALA A 172 21.09 6.10 9.12
#